data_AF-A0A602TUH0-F1
#
_entry.id   AF-A0A602TUH0-F1
#
_cell.length_a   1.000
_cell.length_b   1.000
_cell.length_c   1.000
_cell.angle_alpha   90.00
_cell.angle_beta   90.00
_cell.angle_gamma   90.00
#
_symmetry.space_group_name_H-M   'P 1'
#
loop_
_entity.id
_entity.type
_entity.pdbx_description
1 polymer ?
#
loop_
_entity_poly.entity_id
_entity_poly.type
_entity_poly.pdbx_seq_one_letter_code
_entity_poly.pdbx_strand_id
1 'polypeptide(L)'
;MKSTTGINQQISKVQSAIMALKATNTDVQSITIRGNKPVIRVSRSAHCMRMLEQGKACYLYTGHDHRGYFRQGVFELHGCRVVWPESLW
;
A
#
# COMPACT_ATOMS: atom_id res chain seq x y z
N MET A 1 10.17 -15.28 17.33
CA MET A 1 8.69 -15.36 17.40
C MET A 1 8.17 -13.95 17.70
N LYS A 2 7.24 -13.38 16.92
CA LYS A 2 6.68 -12.06 17.26
C LYS A 2 5.74 -12.23 18.46
N SER A 3 5.82 -11.32 19.43
CA SER A 3 4.86 -11.25 20.53
C SER A 3 3.46 -10.95 19.99
N THR A 4 2.43 -11.50 20.64
CA THR A 4 1.01 -11.22 20.37
C THR A 4 0.71 -9.70 20.43
N THR A 5 1.37 -8.96 21.31
CA THR A 5 1.29 -7.50 21.40
C THR A 5 1.74 -6.81 20.11
N GLY A 6 2.83 -7.30 19.50
CA GLY A 6 3.35 -6.75 18.25
C GLY A 6 2.41 -7.00 17.07
N ILE A 7 1.73 -8.14 17.05
CA ILE A 7 0.72 -8.47 16.03
C ILE A 7 -0.50 -7.55 16.18
N ASN A 8 -1.02 -7.38 17.40
CA ASN A 8 -2.19 -6.53 17.67
C ASN A 8 -1.94 -5.06 17.29
N GLN A 9 -0.73 -4.55 17.56
CA GLN A 9 -0.36 -3.20 17.16
C GLN A 9 -0.32 -3.05 15.62
N GLN A 10 0.16 -4.07 14.90
CA GLN A 10 0.14 -4.06 13.44
C GLN A 10 -1.28 -4.09 12.88
N ILE A 11 -2.18 -4.88 13.48
CA ILE A 11 -3.59 -4.93 13.11
C ILE A 11 -4.25 -3.55 13.31
N SER A 12 -4.02 -2.89 14.43
CA SER A 12 -4.56 -1.55 14.70
C SER A 12 -4.11 -0.52 13.65
N LYS A 13 -2.82 -0.51 13.29
CA LYS A 13 -2.29 0.35 12.22
C LYS A 13 -2.97 0.09 10.87
N VAL A 14 -3.16 -1.19 10.54
CA VAL A 14 -3.85 -1.61 9.31
C VAL A 14 -5.30 -1.13 9.32
N GLN A 15 -6.03 -1.25 10.42
CA GLN A 15 -7.41 -0.78 10.53
C GLN A 15 -7.51 0.73 10.30
N SER A 16 -6.64 1.53 10.93
CA SER A 16 -6.59 2.99 10.68
C SER A 16 -6.31 3.33 9.23
N ALA A 17 -5.35 2.63 8.60
CA ALA A 17 -5.04 2.83 7.19
C ALA A 17 -6.23 2.47 6.27
N ILE A 18 -6.93 1.36 6.52
CA ILE A 18 -8.11 0.98 5.73
C ILE A 18 -9.22 2.03 5.86
N MET A 19 -9.48 2.54 7.07
CA MET A 19 -10.50 3.58 7.27
C MET A 19 -10.18 4.84 6.47
N ALA A 20 -8.93 5.30 6.51
CA ALA A 20 -8.48 6.46 5.74
C ALA A 20 -8.58 6.22 4.22
N LEU A 21 -8.19 5.03 3.74
CA LEU A 21 -8.29 4.67 2.32
C LEU A 21 -9.75 4.62 1.84
N LYS A 22 -10.65 4.03 2.63
CA LYS A 22 -12.10 4.00 2.32
C LYS A 22 -12.69 5.41 2.23
N ALA A 23 -12.31 6.31 3.14
CA ALA A 23 -12.74 7.71 3.10
C ALA A 23 -12.28 8.45 1.82
N THR A 24 -11.28 7.93 1.12
CA THR A 24 -10.77 8.49 -0.14
C THR A 24 -11.32 7.80 -1.40
N ASN A 25 -12.30 6.89 -1.26
CA ASN A 25 -12.78 6.02 -2.34
C ASN A 25 -11.67 5.18 -2.98
N THR A 26 -10.69 4.75 -2.18
CA THR A 26 -9.63 3.84 -2.63
C THR A 26 -9.95 2.42 -2.18
N ASP A 27 -10.14 1.52 -3.14
CA ASP A 27 -10.49 0.13 -2.87
C ASP A 27 -9.27 -0.69 -2.43
N VAL A 28 -9.46 -1.48 -1.37
CA VAL A 28 -8.41 -2.32 -0.77
C VAL A 28 -8.53 -3.73 -1.33
N GLN A 29 -7.52 -4.17 -2.06
CA GLN A 29 -7.52 -5.46 -2.75
C GLN A 29 -6.93 -6.58 -1.88
N SER A 30 -5.83 -6.32 -1.17
CA SER A 30 -5.22 -7.32 -0.28
C SER A 30 -4.33 -6.69 0.78
N ILE A 31 -4.09 -7.44 1.86
CA ILE A 31 -3.25 -6.99 2.98
C ILE A 31 -2.25 -8.09 3.30
N THR A 32 -0.98 -7.72 3.40
CA THR A 32 0.10 -8.61 3.80
C THR A 32 0.80 -8.06 5.04
N ILE A 33 0.72 -8.81 6.14
CA ILE A 33 1.41 -8.47 7.39
C ILE A 33 2.66 -9.34 7.50
N ARG A 34 3.77 -8.87 6.92
CA ARG A 34 5.09 -9.52 7.01
C ARG A 34 6.12 -8.52 7.53
N GLY A 35 6.97 -8.93 8.47
CA GLY A 35 7.96 -8.03 9.06
C GLY A 35 7.31 -6.85 9.80
N ASN A 36 7.99 -5.71 9.93
CA ASN A 36 7.53 -4.61 10.80
C ASN A 36 6.56 -3.62 10.13
N LYS A 37 6.44 -3.65 8.80
CA LYS A 37 5.61 -2.71 8.04
C LYS A 37 4.59 -3.47 7.19
N PRO A 38 3.30 -3.48 7.58
CA PRO A 38 2.24 -4.08 6.79
C PRO A 38 2.16 -3.45 5.40
N VAL A 39 1.83 -4.26 4.40
CA VAL A 39 1.61 -3.81 3.02
C VAL A 39 0.14 -3.93 2.69
N ILE A 40 -0.46 -2.84 2.21
CA ILE A 40 -1.85 -2.77 1.78
C ILE A 40 -1.84 -2.54 0.27
N ARG A 41 -2.34 -3.51 -0.50
CA ARG A 41 -2.52 -3.38 -1.94
C ARG A 41 -3.88 -2.76 -2.22
N VAL A 42 -3.90 -1.73 -3.05
CA VAL A 42 -5.10 -0.99 -3.43
C VAL A 42 -5.24 -0.93 -4.95
N SER A 43 -6.45 -0.69 -5.42
CA SER A 43 -6.67 -0.32 -6.81
C SER A 43 -6.10 1.08 -7.08
N ARG A 44 -5.68 1.33 -8.33
CA ARG A 44 -5.25 2.67 -8.73
C ARG A 44 -6.46 3.61 -8.71
N SER A 45 -6.43 4.60 -7.83
CA SER A 45 -7.51 5.58 -7.62
C SER A 45 -7.03 7.03 -7.84
N ALA A 46 -7.97 7.98 -7.90
CA ALA A 46 -7.65 9.41 -7.94
C ALA A 46 -6.83 9.87 -6.72
N HIS A 47 -7.02 9.23 -5.56
CA HIS A 47 -6.21 9.51 -4.36
C HIS A 47 -4.76 9.12 -4.57
N CYS A 48 -4.49 7.97 -5.21
CA CYS A 48 -3.14 7.52 -5.54
C CYS A 48 -2.41 8.53 -6.45
N MET A 49 -3.11 9.03 -7.47
CA MET A 49 -2.58 10.05 -8.38
C MET A 49 -2.26 11.35 -7.63
N ARG A 50 -3.16 11.79 -6.74
CA ARG A 50 -2.93 12.96 -5.90
C ARG A 50 -1.73 12.81 -4.98
N MET A 51 -1.48 11.62 -4.45
CA MET A 51 -0.27 11.38 -3.63
C MET A 51 1.01 11.48 -4.46
N LEU A 52 0.99 11.08 -5.74
CA LEU A 52 2.11 11.28 -6.66
C LEU A 52 2.31 12.78 -6.95
N GLU A 53 1.25 13.50 -7.27
CA GLU A 53 1.30 14.96 -7.53
C GLU A 53 1.81 15.74 -6.33
N GLN A 54 1.47 15.31 -5.11
CA GLN A 54 1.95 15.90 -3.87
C GLN A 54 3.38 15.48 -3.47
N GLY A 55 4.04 14.62 -4.27
CA GLY A 55 5.36 14.07 -3.95
C GLY A 55 5.39 13.13 -2.74
N LYS A 56 4.22 12.68 -2.27
CA LYS A 56 4.08 11.73 -1.14
C LYS A 56 4.16 10.27 -1.56
N ALA A 57 3.95 10.02 -2.85
CA ALA A 57 4.13 8.72 -3.47
C ALA A 57 5.23 8.77 -4.52
N CYS A 58 5.81 7.60 -4.81
CA CYS A 58 6.70 7.41 -5.94
C CYS A 58 6.47 6.05 -6.58
N TYR A 59 6.97 5.87 -7.81
CA TYR A 59 7.00 4.58 -8.47
C TYR A 59 8.32 3.88 -8.19
N LEU A 60 8.24 2.64 -7.69
CA LEU A 60 9.38 1.76 -7.49
C LEU A 60 9.30 0.58 -8.46
N TYR A 61 10.46 0.12 -8.91
CA TYR A 61 10.60 -1.12 -9.67
C TYR A 61 10.48 -2.31 -8.72
N THR A 62 9.56 -3.24 -9.00
CA THR A 62 9.28 -4.38 -8.13
C THR A 62 9.53 -5.74 -8.78
N GLY A 63 9.80 -5.77 -10.09
CA GLY A 63 10.16 -6.99 -10.80
C GLY A 63 10.35 -6.75 -12.30
N HIS A 64 10.65 -7.82 -13.02
CA HIS A 64 10.81 -7.86 -14.47
C HIS A 64 10.29 -9.20 -14.98
N ASP A 65 9.35 -9.19 -15.92
CA ASP A 65 8.92 -10.37 -16.67
C ASP A 65 9.14 -10.19 -18.17
N HIS A 66 8.58 -11.10 -18.96
CA HIS A 66 8.66 -11.05 -20.42
C HIS A 66 7.93 -9.83 -21.04
N ARG A 67 7.15 -9.08 -20.26
CA ARG A 67 6.48 -7.82 -20.65
C ARG A 67 7.23 -6.59 -20.17
N GLY A 68 8.37 -6.77 -19.50
CA GLY A 68 9.25 -5.71 -19.03
C GLY A 68 9.18 -5.50 -17.52
N TYR A 69 9.59 -4.30 -17.08
CA TYR A 69 9.66 -3.99 -15.66
C TYR A 69 8.29 -3.66 -15.09
N PHE A 70 7.95 -4.31 -13.97
CA PHE A 70 6.80 -3.92 -13.16
C PHE A 70 7.15 -2.72 -12.29
N ARG A 71 6.33 -1.68 -12.43
CA ARG A 71 6.39 -0.51 -11.56
C ARG A 71 5.15 -0.47 -10.67
N GLN A 72 5.38 -0.10 -9.43
CA GLN A 72 4.36 -0.05 -8.41
C GLN A 72 4.42 1.30 -7.72
N GLY A 73 3.29 1.99 -7.63
CA GLY A 73 3.17 3.20 -6.83
C GLY A 73 3.24 2.82 -5.36
N VAL A 74 3.93 3.63 -4.56
CA VAL A 74 4.16 3.39 -3.14
C VAL A 74 4.04 4.69 -2.37
N PHE A 75 3.27 4.68 -1.27
CA PHE A 75 3.36 5.69 -0.21
C PHE A 75 3.17 5.05 1.18
N GLU A 76 3.36 5.84 2.23
CA GLU A 76 3.15 5.41 3.61
C GLU A 76 1.91 6.06 4.22
N LEU A 77 1.11 5.26 4.93
CA LEU A 77 -0.12 5.70 5.58
C LEU A 77 -0.31 4.95 6.90
N HIS A 78 -0.41 5.69 8.01
CA HIS A 78 -0.59 5.12 9.35
C HIS A 78 0.41 3.98 9.69
N GLY A 79 1.65 4.09 9.21
CA GLY A 79 2.69 3.08 9.42
C GLY A 79 2.56 1.82 8.56
N CYS A 80 1.65 1.82 7.57
CA CYS A 80 1.52 0.81 6.53
C CYS A 80 2.11 1.34 5.22
N ARG A 81 2.59 0.43 4.37
CA ARG A 81 2.97 0.73 3.00
C ARG A 81 1.76 0.48 2.10
N VAL A 82 1.28 1.50 1.41
CA VAL A 82 0.17 1.38 0.46
C VAL A 82 0.74 1.28 -0.95
N VAL A 83 0.23 0.33 -1.74
CA VAL A 83 0.80 0.02 -3.04
C VAL A 83 -0.25 -0.29 -4.12
N TRP A 84 0.00 0.13 -5.36
CA TRP A 84 -0.84 -0.16 -6.54
C TRP A 84 0.03 -0.36 -7.80
N PRO A 85 -0.39 -1.17 -8.77
CA PRO A 85 0.35 -1.30 -10.03
C PRO A 85 0.28 0.00 -10.83
N GLU A 86 1.37 0.34 -11.55
CA GLU A 86 1.36 1.50 -12.46
C GLU A 86 0.31 1.30 -13.58
N SER A 87 0.24 0.09 -14.11
CA SER A 87 -0.64 -0.27 -15.24
C SER A 87 -1.75 -1.21 -14.79
N LEU A 88 -2.93 -1.05 -15.40
CA LEU A 88 -4.07 -1.95 -15.26
C LEU A 88 -3.81 -3.15 -16.19
N TRP A 89 -3.35 -4.27 -15.66
CA TRP A 89 -3.24 -5.53 -16.41
C TRP A 89 -4.29 -6.51 -15.90
#